data_AF-A0A350TL49-F1
#
_entry.id   AF-A0A350TL49-F1
#
_cell.length_a   1.000
_cell.length_b   1.000
_cell.length_c   1.000
_cell.angle_alpha   90.00
_cell.angle_beta   90.00
_cell.angle_gamma   90.00
#
_symmetry.space_group_name_H-M   'P 1'
#
loop_
_entity.id
_entity.type
_entity.pdbx_description
1 polymer ?
#
loop_
_entity_poly.entity_id
_entity_poly.type
_entity_poly.pdbx_seq_one_letter_code
_entity_poly.pdbx_strand_id
1 'polypeptide(L)'
;TIAIIGGRLKAGLTPEEIDYLGKTGAGVTKASRRDLPILVAEGRDGATTVTTTMMIAAMAGISVFATGGIGGVHRGAETTMDISADLEELAQTPVMVVCAGAKSILDLGLTLEYLETHGVPVIGYQTEELPAFYTRKSGFKVDYRLDTPEQLAQAFHVKQELGLRGGMLVTNPIPEQYSMDADVINKAIDEAVEEAKEQGIHGKATTPFLLAKIKDITGGSSLAANIQLVYNNAKLATATACELAKLKK
;
A
#
# COMPACT_ATOMS: atom_id res chain seq x y z
N THR A 1 -6.19 5.40 -11.92
CA THR A 1 -7.05 4.65 -10.97
C THR A 1 -7.42 3.32 -11.57
N ILE A 2 -7.45 2.26 -10.77
CA ILE A 2 -7.75 0.88 -11.21
C ILE A 2 -8.90 0.34 -10.37
N ALA A 3 -9.85 -0.37 -10.99
CA ALA A 3 -10.93 -1.08 -10.30
C ALA A 3 -11.52 -2.19 -11.20
N ILE A 4 -12.49 -2.93 -10.66
CA ILE A 4 -13.37 -3.83 -11.43
C ILE A 4 -14.73 -3.16 -11.53
N ILE A 5 -15.24 -2.95 -12.76
CA ILE A 5 -16.57 -2.37 -13.01
C ILE A 5 -17.35 -3.33 -13.91
N GLY A 6 -18.47 -3.86 -13.42
CA GLY A 6 -19.28 -4.83 -14.15
C GLY A 6 -18.49 -6.07 -14.59
N GLY A 7 -17.57 -6.56 -13.75
CA GLY A 7 -16.65 -7.65 -14.06
C GLY A 7 -15.49 -7.30 -15.00
N ARG A 8 -15.41 -6.08 -15.52
CA ARG A 8 -14.29 -5.64 -16.35
C ARG A 8 -13.15 -5.12 -15.49
N LEU A 9 -11.95 -5.66 -15.70
CA LEU A 9 -10.71 -5.11 -15.15
C LEU A 9 -10.40 -3.79 -15.87
N LYS A 10 -10.47 -2.66 -15.15
CA LYS A 10 -10.25 -1.33 -15.73
C LYS A 10 -8.98 -0.71 -15.17
N ALA A 11 -8.00 -0.46 -16.05
CA ALA A 11 -6.89 0.43 -15.79
C ALA A 11 -7.20 1.82 -16.39
N GLY A 12 -7.76 2.70 -15.57
CA GLY A 12 -8.35 3.97 -15.98
C GLY A 12 -9.87 3.97 -15.74
N LEU A 13 -10.32 4.89 -14.91
CA LEU A 13 -11.73 5.11 -14.58
C LEU A 13 -12.14 6.53 -14.97
N THR A 14 -13.42 6.71 -15.30
CA THR A 14 -13.99 8.05 -15.46
C THR A 14 -14.24 8.70 -14.08
N PRO A 15 -14.41 10.03 -14.01
CA PRO A 15 -14.79 10.71 -12.76
C PRO A 15 -16.08 10.13 -12.15
N GLU A 16 -17.06 9.79 -12.98
CA GLU A 16 -18.35 9.25 -12.54
C GLU A 16 -18.20 7.85 -11.91
N GLU A 17 -17.32 7.02 -12.46
CA GLU A 17 -17.02 5.70 -11.90
C GLU A 17 -16.30 5.83 -10.55
N ILE A 18 -15.41 6.81 -10.39
CA ILE A 18 -14.75 7.10 -9.11
C ILE A 18 -15.79 7.55 -8.07
N ASP A 19 -16.67 8.49 -8.44
CA ASP A 19 -17.74 8.97 -7.58
C ASP A 19 -18.72 7.86 -7.20
N TYR A 20 -19.05 6.98 -8.14
CA TYR A 20 -19.90 5.81 -7.91
C TYR A 20 -19.28 4.87 -6.87
N LEU A 21 -18.00 4.53 -7.02
CA LEU A 21 -17.28 3.69 -6.05
C LEU A 21 -17.24 4.35 -4.66
N GLY A 22 -16.96 5.66 -4.61
CA GLY A 22 -16.89 6.43 -3.37
C GLY A 22 -18.22 6.49 -2.62
N LYS A 23 -19.33 6.75 -3.33
CA LYS A 23 -20.69 6.81 -2.74
C LYS A 23 -21.19 5.43 -2.33
N THR A 24 -20.92 4.41 -3.12
CA THR A 24 -21.34 3.02 -2.83
C THR A 24 -20.57 2.46 -1.64
N GLY A 25 -19.29 2.85 -1.47
CA GLY A 25 -18.49 2.54 -0.29
C GLY A 25 -18.44 1.04 0.01
N ALA A 26 -18.90 0.66 1.21
CA ALA A 26 -18.90 -0.73 1.68
C ALA A 26 -19.79 -1.68 0.86
N GLY A 27 -20.67 -1.17 0.00
CA GLY A 27 -21.43 -1.98 -0.96
C GLY A 27 -20.58 -2.58 -2.09
N VAL A 28 -19.40 -2.00 -2.36
CA VAL A 28 -18.45 -2.54 -3.35
C VAL A 28 -17.54 -3.56 -2.68
N THR A 29 -17.36 -4.72 -3.33
CA THR A 29 -16.49 -5.77 -2.78
C THR A 29 -15.03 -5.29 -2.77
N LYS A 30 -14.38 -5.31 -1.60
CA LYS A 30 -12.93 -5.16 -1.48
C LYS A 30 -12.26 -6.38 -2.11
N ALA A 31 -11.59 -6.20 -3.25
CA ALA A 31 -11.11 -7.27 -4.11
C ALA A 31 -9.60 -7.49 -3.95
N SER A 32 -9.22 -8.64 -3.37
CA SER A 32 -7.85 -9.16 -3.42
C SER A 32 -7.72 -10.26 -4.50
N ARG A 33 -6.54 -10.85 -4.65
CA ARG A 33 -6.21 -11.82 -5.71
C ARG A 33 -7.22 -12.96 -5.82
N ARG A 34 -7.64 -13.51 -4.67
CA ARG A 34 -8.62 -14.63 -4.62
C ARG A 34 -10.03 -14.23 -5.06
N ASP A 35 -10.38 -12.95 -4.96
CA ASP A 35 -11.71 -12.45 -5.30
C ASP A 35 -11.84 -12.16 -6.81
N LEU A 36 -10.70 -11.90 -7.47
CA LEU A 36 -10.63 -11.46 -8.86
C LEU A 36 -11.39 -12.38 -9.85
N PRO A 37 -11.21 -13.72 -9.85
CA PRO A 37 -11.89 -14.58 -10.82
C PRO A 37 -13.41 -14.58 -10.62
N ILE A 38 -13.87 -14.51 -9.36
CA ILE A 38 -15.29 -14.53 -9.01
C ILE A 38 -15.96 -13.24 -9.46
N LEU A 39 -15.37 -12.07 -9.15
CA LEU A 39 -15.94 -10.78 -9.50
C LEU A 39 -16.01 -10.58 -11.02
N VAL A 40 -15.00 -11.04 -11.75
CA VAL A 40 -14.98 -10.99 -13.22
C VAL A 40 -16.06 -11.90 -13.81
N ALA A 41 -16.15 -13.16 -13.35
CA ALA A 41 -17.11 -14.14 -13.87
C ALA A 41 -18.57 -13.73 -13.61
N GLU A 42 -18.84 -13.12 -12.45
CA GLU A 42 -20.18 -12.70 -12.05
C GLU A 42 -20.57 -11.31 -12.56
N GLY A 43 -19.69 -10.61 -13.30
CA GLY A 43 -19.99 -9.26 -13.78
C GLY A 43 -20.13 -8.24 -12.64
N ARG A 44 -19.42 -8.43 -11.52
CA ARG A 44 -19.55 -7.60 -10.31
C ARG A 44 -18.50 -6.49 -10.23
N ASP A 45 -18.83 -5.46 -9.46
CA ASP A 45 -17.90 -4.40 -9.12
C ASP A 45 -16.93 -4.81 -8.01
N GLY A 46 -15.72 -4.22 -8.03
CA GLY A 46 -14.67 -4.49 -7.06
C GLY A 46 -13.75 -3.31 -6.85
N ALA A 47 -13.58 -2.91 -5.59
CA ALA A 47 -12.58 -1.94 -5.17
C ALA A 47 -11.27 -2.69 -4.92
N THR A 48 -10.29 -2.49 -5.79
CA THR A 48 -9.04 -3.27 -5.80
C THR A 48 -8.12 -2.89 -4.65
N THR A 49 -7.55 -3.89 -3.97
CA THR A 49 -6.47 -3.69 -3.00
C THR A 49 -5.15 -3.36 -3.71
N VAL A 50 -4.06 -3.21 -2.97
CA VAL A 50 -2.72 -3.08 -3.56
C VAL A 50 -2.42 -4.30 -4.44
N THR A 51 -2.67 -5.51 -3.92
CA THR A 51 -2.56 -6.78 -4.65
C THR A 51 -3.18 -6.72 -6.06
N THR A 52 -4.50 -6.54 -6.16
CA THR A 52 -5.19 -6.60 -7.46
C THR A 52 -4.91 -5.38 -8.33
N THR A 53 -4.60 -4.23 -7.72
CA THR A 53 -4.15 -3.05 -8.47
C THR A 53 -2.82 -3.32 -9.15
N MET A 54 -1.85 -3.96 -8.47
CA MET A 54 -0.58 -4.37 -9.07
C MET A 54 -0.79 -5.35 -10.22
N MET A 55 -1.62 -6.38 -10.03
CA MET A 55 -1.92 -7.37 -11.07
C MET A 55 -2.46 -6.70 -12.35
N ILE A 56 -3.48 -5.86 -12.21
CA ILE A 56 -4.13 -5.20 -13.34
C ILE A 56 -3.20 -4.14 -13.96
N ALA A 57 -2.41 -3.43 -13.15
CA ALA A 57 -1.40 -2.50 -13.64
C ALA A 57 -0.38 -3.21 -14.53
N ALA A 58 0.16 -4.35 -14.07
CA ALA A 58 1.10 -5.15 -14.84
C ALA A 58 0.49 -5.68 -16.15
N MET A 59 -0.75 -6.18 -16.10
CA MET A 59 -1.50 -6.59 -17.31
C MET A 59 -1.66 -5.45 -18.31
N ALA A 60 -1.79 -4.21 -17.84
CA ALA A 60 -1.90 -3.01 -18.65
C ALA A 60 -0.54 -2.40 -19.06
N GLY A 61 0.60 -3.01 -18.67
CA GLY A 61 1.94 -2.48 -18.95
C GLY A 61 2.35 -1.28 -18.07
N ILE A 62 1.62 -1.01 -16.99
CA ILE A 62 1.91 0.07 -16.03
C ILE A 62 2.87 -0.46 -14.97
N SER A 63 4.02 0.20 -14.81
CA SER A 63 5.09 -0.27 -13.92
C SER A 63 5.25 0.52 -12.61
N VAL A 64 4.50 1.61 -12.41
CA VAL A 64 4.59 2.43 -11.20
C VAL A 64 3.19 2.65 -10.64
N PHE A 65 3.02 2.42 -9.33
CA PHE A 65 1.76 2.51 -8.62
C PHE A 65 1.95 3.30 -7.31
N ALA A 66 1.17 4.37 -7.13
CA ALA A 66 1.11 5.12 -5.88
C ALA A 66 -0.08 4.69 -5.01
N THR A 67 0.15 4.49 -3.72
CA THR A 67 -0.89 4.23 -2.72
C THR A 67 -0.59 4.98 -1.42
N GLY A 68 -1.51 4.94 -0.47
CA GLY A 68 -1.25 5.47 0.87
C GLY A 68 -0.22 4.60 1.61
N GLY A 69 -0.58 3.34 1.85
CA GLY A 69 0.24 2.37 2.58
C GLY A 69 -0.10 0.97 2.10
N ILE A 70 0.87 0.06 2.12
CA ILE A 70 0.64 -1.35 1.78
C ILE A 70 -0.05 -2.09 2.93
N GLY A 71 -0.62 -3.26 2.66
CA GLY A 71 -0.83 -4.27 3.68
C GLY A 71 0.51 -4.90 4.11
N GLY A 72 0.48 -5.79 5.08
CA GLY A 72 1.68 -6.43 5.60
C GLY A 72 1.34 -7.57 6.56
N VAL A 73 2.30 -7.90 7.40
CA VAL A 73 2.10 -8.87 8.49
C VAL A 73 1.31 -8.20 9.60
N HIS A 74 0.19 -8.77 10.03
CA HIS A 74 -0.56 -8.23 11.15
C HIS A 74 0.12 -8.55 12.49
N ARG A 75 -0.13 -7.72 13.50
CA ARG A 75 0.33 -7.99 14.87
C ARG A 75 -0.28 -9.31 15.37
N GLY A 76 0.54 -10.23 15.85
CA GLY A 76 0.12 -11.58 16.28
C GLY A 76 0.11 -12.64 15.16
N ALA A 77 0.58 -12.31 13.95
CA ALA A 77 0.60 -13.22 12.81
C ALA A 77 1.51 -14.43 12.99
N GLU A 78 2.46 -14.40 13.93
CA GLU A 78 3.24 -15.57 14.34
C GLU A 78 2.37 -16.74 14.85
N THR A 79 1.12 -16.43 15.28
CA THR A 79 0.11 -17.43 15.64
C THR A 79 -1.05 -17.45 14.65
N THR A 80 -1.54 -16.29 14.21
CA THR A 80 -2.77 -16.20 13.41
C THR A 80 -2.56 -16.42 11.92
N MET A 81 -1.33 -16.24 11.43
CA MET A 81 -0.98 -16.21 10.01
C MET A 81 -1.78 -15.18 9.20
N ASP A 82 -2.27 -14.10 9.84
CA ASP A 82 -2.94 -12.99 9.15
C ASP A 82 -1.90 -12.11 8.44
N ILE A 83 -1.54 -12.52 7.22
CA ILE A 83 -0.54 -11.87 6.38
C ILE A 83 -1.20 -11.40 5.09
N SER A 84 -0.99 -10.14 4.74
CA SER A 84 -1.58 -9.56 3.55
C SER A 84 -1.01 -10.18 2.27
N ALA A 85 -1.90 -10.53 1.33
CA ALA A 85 -1.55 -10.94 -0.02
C ALA A 85 -0.75 -9.86 -0.80
N ASP A 86 -0.71 -8.62 -0.31
CA ASP A 86 0.11 -7.56 -0.91
C ASP A 86 1.60 -7.93 -0.92
N LEU A 87 2.09 -8.66 0.10
CA LEU A 87 3.51 -9.05 0.19
C LEU A 87 3.86 -10.12 -0.84
N GLU A 88 2.98 -11.10 -1.02
CA GLU A 88 3.09 -12.12 -2.07
C GLU A 88 3.04 -11.50 -3.47
N GLU A 89 2.18 -10.50 -3.66
CA GLU A 89 2.07 -9.82 -4.95
C GLU A 89 3.32 -8.97 -5.25
N LEU A 90 3.88 -8.30 -4.23
CA LEU A 90 5.18 -7.63 -4.32
C LEU A 90 6.30 -8.60 -4.71
N ALA A 91 6.27 -9.86 -4.27
CA ALA A 91 7.27 -10.86 -4.65
C ALA A 91 7.16 -11.31 -6.12
N GLN A 92 6.00 -11.14 -6.76
CA GLN A 92 5.70 -11.75 -8.06
C GLN A 92 5.56 -10.73 -9.20
N THR A 93 4.94 -9.58 -8.93
CA THR A 93 4.47 -8.68 -9.98
C THR A 93 5.40 -7.49 -10.19
N PRO A 94 5.87 -7.23 -11.43
CA PRO A 94 6.89 -6.22 -11.72
C PRO A 94 6.32 -4.78 -11.73
N VAL A 95 5.86 -4.34 -10.57
CA VAL A 95 5.34 -2.99 -10.31
C VAL A 95 6.09 -2.38 -9.13
N MET A 96 6.62 -1.18 -9.33
CA MET A 96 7.14 -0.36 -8.24
C MET A 96 5.97 0.26 -7.48
N VAL A 97 5.89 0.01 -6.17
CA VAL A 97 4.85 0.56 -5.30
C VAL A 97 5.42 1.68 -4.45
N VAL A 98 4.91 2.89 -4.61
CA VAL A 98 5.28 4.06 -3.82
C VAL A 98 4.23 4.29 -2.74
N CYS A 99 4.63 4.26 -1.47
CA CYS A 99 3.73 4.41 -0.33
C CYS A 99 4.43 5.06 0.88
N ALA A 100 3.69 5.32 1.96
CA ALA A 100 4.23 5.80 3.24
C ALA A 100 4.61 4.62 4.18
N GLY A 101 5.13 3.52 3.61
CA GLY A 101 5.39 2.26 4.32
C GLY A 101 4.16 1.36 4.43
N ALA A 102 4.24 0.36 5.32
CA ALA A 102 3.09 -0.45 5.71
C ALA A 102 2.20 0.34 6.68
N LYS A 103 0.88 0.08 6.67
CA LYS A 103 -0.05 0.77 7.58
C LYS A 103 0.37 0.57 9.03
N SER A 104 0.30 1.61 9.84
CA SER A 104 0.77 1.64 11.25
C SER A 104 0.11 0.63 12.19
N ILE A 105 -1.03 0.06 11.79
CA ILE A 105 -1.76 -1.01 12.49
C ILE A 105 -1.11 -2.39 12.36
N LEU A 106 -0.08 -2.52 11.53
CA LEU A 106 0.60 -3.77 11.21
C LEU A 106 1.84 -3.97 12.09
N ASP A 107 2.43 -5.16 11.99
CA ASP A 107 3.75 -5.43 12.54
C ASP A 107 4.81 -5.08 11.48
N LEU A 108 5.53 -3.98 11.70
CA LEU A 108 6.50 -3.49 10.73
C LEU A 108 7.76 -4.34 10.68
N GLY A 109 8.21 -4.87 11.82
CA GLY A 109 9.38 -5.75 11.90
C GLY A 109 9.14 -7.03 11.12
N LEU A 110 8.05 -7.74 11.42
CA LEU A 110 7.71 -8.96 10.69
C LEU A 110 7.40 -8.68 9.21
N THR A 111 6.87 -7.51 8.87
CA THR A 111 6.66 -7.13 7.46
C THR A 111 7.99 -6.98 6.71
N LEU A 112 9.02 -6.39 7.32
CA LEU A 112 10.35 -6.28 6.72
C LEU A 112 10.99 -7.66 6.54
N GLU A 113 10.98 -8.49 7.57
CA GLU A 113 11.51 -9.86 7.52
C GLU A 113 10.83 -10.70 6.42
N TYR A 114 9.51 -10.53 6.26
CA TYR A 114 8.76 -11.22 5.22
C TYR A 114 9.17 -10.75 3.82
N LEU A 115 9.33 -9.43 3.62
CA LEU A 115 9.77 -8.86 2.34
C LEU A 115 11.20 -9.28 1.99
N GLU A 116 12.10 -9.28 2.98
CA GLU A 116 13.47 -9.78 2.84
C GLU A 116 13.47 -11.25 2.38
N THR A 117 12.71 -12.10 3.06
CA THR A 117 12.58 -13.53 2.73
C THR A 117 12.15 -13.75 1.28
N HIS A 118 11.29 -12.88 0.74
CA HIS A 118 10.78 -12.98 -0.63
C HIS A 118 11.59 -12.16 -1.66
N GLY A 119 12.72 -11.58 -1.24
CA GLY A 119 13.60 -10.80 -2.11
C GLY A 119 12.98 -9.52 -2.65
N VAL A 120 12.02 -8.92 -1.93
CA VAL A 120 11.41 -7.64 -2.30
C VAL A 120 12.25 -6.51 -1.71
N PRO A 121 12.93 -5.69 -2.53
CA PRO A 121 13.71 -4.57 -2.02
C PRO A 121 12.82 -3.48 -1.43
N VAL A 122 13.16 -3.03 -0.22
CA VAL A 122 12.53 -1.93 0.50
C VAL A 122 13.44 -0.70 0.46
N ILE A 123 12.99 0.31 -0.28
CA ILE A 123 13.72 1.55 -0.49
C ILE A 123 13.14 2.66 0.38
N GLY A 124 13.99 3.39 1.10
CA GLY A 124 13.64 4.65 1.75
C GLY A 124 13.98 5.82 0.84
N TYR A 125 12.97 6.62 0.47
CA TYR A 125 13.19 7.83 -0.29
C TYR A 125 13.69 8.95 0.65
N GLN A 126 14.96 9.33 0.50
CA GLN A 126 15.65 10.34 1.31
C GLN A 126 15.68 10.01 2.82
N THR A 127 15.59 8.73 3.17
CA THR A 127 15.58 8.24 4.55
C THR A 127 16.24 6.86 4.63
N GLU A 128 16.90 6.56 5.76
CA GLU A 128 17.38 5.22 6.11
C GLU A 128 16.38 4.45 7.00
N GLU A 129 15.32 5.13 7.42
CA GLU A 129 14.31 4.60 8.32
C GLU A 129 13.00 4.34 7.56
N LEU A 130 12.35 3.21 7.87
CA LEU A 130 11.04 2.87 7.36
C LEU A 130 10.01 3.86 7.94
N PRO A 131 9.26 4.61 7.12
CA PRO A 131 8.14 5.40 7.63
C PRO A 131 6.99 4.50 8.08
N ALA A 132 6.30 4.88 9.17
CA ALA A 132 5.18 4.14 9.74
C ALA A 132 3.84 4.83 9.44
N PHE A 133 3.60 5.09 8.16
CA PHE A 133 2.34 5.65 7.63
C PHE A 133 2.03 7.06 8.16
N TYR A 134 1.49 7.19 9.37
CA TYR A 134 1.17 8.47 10.02
C TYR A 134 2.38 9.19 10.60
N THR A 135 3.46 8.45 10.90
CA THR A 135 4.71 8.99 11.43
C THR A 135 5.84 8.80 10.44
N ARG A 136 6.78 9.73 10.46
CA ARG A 136 8.00 9.68 9.62
C ARG A 136 8.99 8.62 10.08
N LYS A 137 8.89 8.20 11.34
CA LYS A 137 9.81 7.31 12.03
C LYS A 137 9.07 6.12 12.62
N SER A 138 9.72 4.96 12.60
CA SER A 138 9.23 3.67 13.11
C SER A 138 10.22 2.94 14.01
N GLY A 139 11.50 3.33 14.00
CA GLY A 139 12.60 2.60 14.64
C GLY A 139 13.19 1.47 13.77
N PHE A 140 12.60 1.16 12.61
CA PHE A 140 13.08 0.12 11.70
C PHE A 140 13.83 0.72 10.50
N LYS A 141 14.88 0.05 10.04
CA LYS A 141 15.64 0.47 8.86
C LYS A 141 15.03 -0.09 7.58
N VAL A 142 15.20 0.64 6.48
CA VAL A 142 15.00 0.11 5.11
C VAL A 142 16.29 -0.57 4.62
N ASP A 143 16.21 -1.31 3.51
CA ASP A 143 17.39 -1.96 2.92
C ASP A 143 18.36 -0.93 2.32
N TYR A 144 17.80 0.04 1.59
CA TYR A 144 18.58 1.05 0.89
C TYR A 144 17.88 2.41 0.93
N ARG A 145 18.69 3.46 1.10
CA ARG A 145 18.27 4.85 0.89
C ARG A 145 18.57 5.26 -0.56
N LEU A 146 17.58 5.84 -1.24
CA LEU A 146 17.75 6.51 -2.53
C LEU A 146 17.16 7.93 -2.45
N ASP A 147 17.83 8.91 -3.03
CA ASP A 147 17.55 10.33 -2.79
C ASP A 147 16.81 11.04 -3.93
N THR A 148 16.73 10.41 -5.11
CA THR A 148 16.19 11.03 -6.33
C THR A 148 15.27 10.09 -7.12
N PRO A 149 14.24 10.60 -7.83
CA PRO A 149 13.41 9.81 -8.72
C PRO A 149 14.20 9.04 -9.80
N GLU A 150 15.30 9.62 -10.27
CA GLU A 150 16.22 9.03 -11.25
C GLU A 150 16.87 7.76 -10.70
N GLN A 151 17.34 7.80 -9.45
CA GLN A 151 17.90 6.61 -8.79
C GLN A 151 16.85 5.52 -8.59
N LEU A 152 15.62 5.88 -8.22
CA LEU A 152 14.50 4.92 -8.10
C LEU A 152 14.21 4.26 -9.46
N ALA A 153 14.09 5.05 -10.51
CA ALA A 153 13.85 4.57 -11.86
C ALA A 153 14.98 3.65 -12.36
N GLN A 154 16.24 4.06 -12.15
CA GLN A 154 17.41 3.28 -12.54
C GLN A 154 17.48 1.93 -11.80
N ALA A 155 17.28 1.92 -10.48
CA ALA A 155 17.30 0.69 -9.69
C ALA A 155 16.23 -0.30 -10.16
N PHE A 156 15.01 0.19 -10.41
CA PHE A 156 13.92 -0.65 -10.90
C PHE A 156 14.14 -1.14 -12.34
N HIS A 157 14.68 -0.28 -13.22
CA HIS A 157 15.04 -0.68 -14.58
C HIS A 157 16.12 -1.78 -14.56
N VAL A 158 17.20 -1.62 -13.79
CA VAL A 158 18.24 -2.65 -13.65
C VAL A 158 17.68 -3.96 -13.11
N LYS A 159 16.78 -3.90 -12.11
CA LYS A 159 16.09 -5.09 -11.61
C LYS A 159 15.36 -5.85 -12.74
N GLN A 160 14.69 -5.12 -13.63
CA GLN A 160 14.00 -5.71 -14.79
C GLN A 160 14.98 -6.31 -15.82
N GLU A 161 16.06 -5.60 -16.15
CA GLU A 161 17.10 -6.06 -17.09
C GLU A 161 17.85 -7.31 -16.60
N LEU A 162 18.05 -7.43 -15.28
CA LEU A 162 18.62 -8.63 -14.66
C LEU A 162 17.65 -9.83 -14.64
N GLY A 163 16.41 -9.66 -15.10
CA GLY A 163 15.40 -10.72 -15.11
C GLY A 163 14.87 -11.08 -13.71
N LEU A 164 15.08 -10.22 -12.71
CA LEU A 164 14.64 -10.46 -11.34
C LEU A 164 13.13 -10.20 -11.22
N ARG A 165 12.36 -11.26 -10.96
CA ARG A 165 10.90 -11.22 -10.76
C ARG A 165 10.49 -10.39 -9.54
N GLY A 166 9.24 -9.94 -9.50
CA GLY A 166 8.70 -9.14 -8.39
C GLY A 166 8.86 -7.63 -8.55
N GLY A 167 8.21 -6.90 -7.67
CA GLY A 167 8.17 -5.44 -7.60
C GLY A 167 9.32 -4.84 -6.81
N MET A 168 9.15 -3.58 -6.43
CA MET A 168 10.04 -2.84 -5.54
C MET A 168 9.18 -1.93 -4.67
N LEU A 169 9.40 -1.97 -3.35
CA LEU A 169 8.68 -1.13 -2.42
C LEU A 169 9.47 0.16 -2.18
N VAL A 170 8.90 1.30 -2.55
CA VAL A 170 9.46 2.62 -2.27
C VAL A 170 8.65 3.27 -1.17
N THR A 171 9.31 3.55 -0.06
CA THR A 171 8.73 4.14 1.14
C THR A 171 9.11 5.62 1.22
N ASN A 172 8.10 6.46 1.29
CA ASN A 172 8.20 7.91 1.19
C ASN A 172 7.55 8.52 2.45
N PRO A 173 8.35 9.04 3.40
CA PRO A 173 7.82 9.57 4.64
C PRO A 173 6.78 10.67 4.40
N ILE A 174 5.71 10.66 5.19
CA ILE A 174 4.72 11.75 5.22
C ILE A 174 5.44 13.11 5.44
N PRO A 175 5.04 14.21 4.79
CA PRO A 175 5.68 15.50 5.02
C PRO A 175 5.62 15.91 6.50
N GLU A 176 6.70 16.53 7.01
CA GLU A 176 6.87 16.88 8.43
C GLU A 176 5.64 17.57 9.03
N GLN A 177 5.11 18.59 8.34
CA GLN A 177 3.94 19.37 8.78
C GLN A 177 2.63 18.58 8.91
N TYR A 178 2.58 17.36 8.37
CA TYR A 178 1.42 16.47 8.45
C TYR A 178 1.70 15.19 9.25
N SER A 179 2.94 15.01 9.73
CA SER A 179 3.30 13.88 10.60
C SER A 179 2.54 14.00 11.91
N MET A 180 1.97 12.89 12.36
CA MET A 180 1.33 12.84 13.67
C MET A 180 2.37 12.67 14.77
N ASP A 181 1.99 13.05 15.99
CA ASP A 181 2.73 12.70 17.19
C ASP A 181 2.71 11.18 17.40
N ALA A 182 3.88 10.59 17.64
CA ALA A 182 4.03 9.14 17.71
C ALA A 182 3.28 8.54 18.90
N ASP A 183 3.31 9.19 20.07
CA ASP A 183 2.65 8.68 21.27
C ASP A 183 1.12 8.74 21.12
N VAL A 184 0.61 9.84 20.55
CA VAL A 184 -0.82 10.00 20.29
C VAL A 184 -1.34 8.94 19.33
N ILE A 185 -0.66 8.73 18.21
CA ILE A 185 -1.15 7.78 17.19
C ILE A 185 -0.95 6.33 17.63
N ASN A 186 0.14 6.00 18.33
CA ASN A 186 0.38 4.65 18.85
C ASN A 186 -0.69 4.28 19.88
N LYS A 187 -1.04 5.20 20.79
CA LYS A 187 -2.14 4.98 21.73
C LYS A 187 -3.47 4.70 21.02
N ALA A 188 -3.80 5.46 19.98
CA ALA A 188 -5.02 5.25 19.20
C ALA A 188 -5.01 3.91 18.43
N ILE A 189 -3.85 3.49 17.92
CA ILE A 189 -3.69 2.18 17.27
C ILE A 189 -3.87 1.05 18.26
N ASP A 190 -3.23 1.13 19.43
CA ASP A 190 -3.28 0.08 20.44
C ASP A 190 -4.71 -0.09 20.97
N GLU A 191 -5.42 1.01 21.25
CA GLU A 191 -6.84 0.99 21.63
C GLU A 191 -7.71 0.34 20.54
N ALA A 192 -7.51 0.70 19.27
CA ALA A 192 -8.26 0.12 18.16
C ALA A 192 -7.97 -1.38 17.97
N VAL A 193 -6.72 -1.81 18.17
CA VAL A 193 -6.30 -3.21 18.04
C VAL A 193 -6.92 -4.06 19.15
N GLU A 194 -6.93 -3.59 20.39
CA GLU A 194 -7.57 -4.31 21.50
C GLU A 194 -9.09 -4.42 21.28
N GLU A 195 -9.76 -3.34 20.87
CA GLU A 195 -11.19 -3.40 20.58
C GLU A 195 -11.54 -4.34 19.42
N ALA A 196 -10.70 -4.39 18.38
CA ALA A 196 -10.88 -5.34 17.27
C ALA A 196 -10.80 -6.80 17.75
N LYS A 197 -9.90 -7.10 18.70
CA LYS A 197 -9.78 -8.43 19.31
C LYS A 197 -11.01 -8.75 20.16
N GLU A 198 -11.45 -7.83 21.01
CA GLU A 198 -12.65 -8.00 21.86
C GLU A 198 -13.91 -8.27 21.03
N GLN A 199 -14.05 -7.61 19.88
CA GLN A 199 -15.17 -7.79 18.96
C GLN A 199 -14.98 -8.98 17.98
N GLY A 200 -13.85 -9.68 18.04
CA GLY A 200 -13.56 -10.82 17.17
C GLY A 200 -13.46 -10.46 15.68
N ILE A 201 -13.04 -9.23 15.36
CA ILE A 201 -12.86 -8.77 13.97
C ILE A 201 -11.62 -9.44 13.37
N HIS A 202 -11.79 -10.09 12.22
CA HIS A 202 -10.71 -10.87 11.58
C HIS A 202 -10.71 -10.76 10.05
N GLY A 203 -9.57 -11.12 9.45
CA GLY A 203 -9.36 -11.18 8.01
C GLY A 203 -9.64 -9.84 7.30
N LYS A 204 -10.42 -9.88 6.21
CA LYS A 204 -10.60 -8.69 5.35
C LYS A 204 -11.30 -7.50 6.04
N ALA A 205 -11.99 -7.75 7.16
CA ALA A 205 -12.69 -6.75 7.95
C ALA A 205 -11.76 -5.98 8.92
N THR A 206 -10.59 -6.52 9.25
CA THR A 206 -9.67 -5.96 10.25
C THR A 206 -9.17 -4.55 9.86
N THR A 207 -8.56 -4.38 8.69
CA THR A 207 -8.01 -3.07 8.28
C THR A 207 -9.08 -1.97 8.18
N PRO A 208 -10.25 -2.17 7.52
CA PRO A 208 -11.29 -1.14 7.48
C PRO A 208 -11.78 -0.74 8.86
N PHE A 209 -11.98 -1.70 9.77
CA PHE A 209 -12.38 -1.44 11.14
C PHE A 209 -11.35 -0.59 11.88
N LEU A 210 -10.07 -1.00 11.87
CA LEU A 210 -9.02 -0.30 12.59
C LEU A 210 -8.82 1.13 12.10
N LEU A 211 -8.85 1.37 10.78
CA LEU A 211 -8.71 2.72 10.23
C LEU A 211 -9.92 3.61 10.58
N ALA A 212 -11.14 3.06 10.58
CA ALA A 212 -12.32 3.80 11.01
C ALA A 212 -12.24 4.15 12.50
N LYS A 213 -11.85 3.21 13.36
CA LYS A 213 -11.70 3.44 14.79
C LYS A 213 -10.62 4.47 15.11
N ILE A 214 -9.46 4.39 14.46
CA ILE A 214 -8.37 5.38 14.62
C ILE A 214 -8.84 6.77 14.19
N LYS A 215 -9.59 6.88 13.08
CA LYS A 215 -10.19 8.14 12.67
C LYS A 215 -11.07 8.73 13.76
N ASP A 216 -11.93 7.91 14.37
CA ASP A 216 -12.85 8.36 15.41
C ASP A 216 -12.10 8.79 16.69
N ILE A 217 -11.12 8.00 17.15
CA ILE A 217 -10.28 8.33 18.33
C ILE A 217 -9.51 9.65 18.11
N THR A 218 -8.98 9.85 16.90
CA THR A 218 -8.14 11.01 16.56
C THR A 218 -8.92 12.25 16.11
N GLY A 219 -10.25 12.23 16.20
CA GLY A 219 -11.11 13.33 15.76
C GLY A 219 -10.96 13.69 14.27
N GLY A 220 -10.61 12.71 13.43
CA GLY A 220 -10.41 12.87 11.99
C GLY A 220 -9.02 13.34 11.55
N SER A 221 -8.11 13.67 12.47
CA SER A 221 -6.76 14.13 12.11
C SER A 221 -5.93 13.06 11.39
N SER A 222 -6.11 11.77 11.74
CA SER A 222 -5.48 10.65 11.01
C SER A 222 -5.94 10.55 9.55
N LEU A 223 -7.23 10.82 9.27
CA LEU A 223 -7.73 10.84 7.89
C LEU A 223 -7.13 12.00 7.09
N ALA A 224 -7.00 13.17 7.71
CA ALA A 224 -6.36 14.32 7.08
C ALA A 224 -4.88 14.03 6.75
N ALA A 225 -4.13 13.41 7.66
CA ALA A 225 -2.76 12.96 7.42
C ALA A 225 -2.68 11.91 6.29
N ASN A 226 -3.61 10.96 6.26
CA ASN A 226 -3.72 9.92 5.22
C ASN A 226 -3.92 10.55 3.81
N ILE A 227 -4.75 11.58 3.69
CA ILE A 227 -4.93 12.30 2.43
C ILE A 227 -3.61 12.95 1.98
N GLN A 228 -2.88 13.59 2.90
CA GLN A 228 -1.63 14.29 2.56
C GLN A 228 -0.51 13.34 2.17
N LEU A 229 -0.36 12.19 2.84
CA LEU A 229 0.63 11.18 2.43
C LEU A 229 0.29 10.58 1.06
N VAL A 230 -1.00 10.41 0.72
CA VAL A 230 -1.39 9.92 -0.62
C VAL A 230 -0.96 10.91 -1.70
N TYR A 231 -1.18 12.21 -1.51
CA TYR A 231 -0.71 13.23 -2.44
C TYR A 231 0.82 13.27 -2.56
N ASN A 232 1.53 13.14 -1.44
CA ASN A 232 2.99 13.08 -1.43
C ASN A 232 3.52 11.88 -2.23
N ASN A 233 2.91 10.70 -2.03
CA ASN A 233 3.28 9.48 -2.74
C ASN A 233 2.97 9.57 -4.24
N ALA A 234 1.83 10.14 -4.61
CA ALA A 234 1.46 10.35 -6.01
C ALA A 234 2.46 11.28 -6.73
N LYS A 235 2.93 12.34 -6.05
CA LYS A 235 3.94 13.24 -6.60
C LYS A 235 5.26 12.52 -6.89
N LEU A 236 5.77 11.76 -5.92
CA LEU A 236 7.01 11.00 -6.09
C LEU A 236 6.86 9.93 -7.19
N ALA A 237 5.78 9.15 -7.15
CA ALA A 237 5.50 8.12 -8.15
C ALA A 237 5.45 8.68 -9.58
N THR A 238 4.84 9.85 -9.75
CA THR A 238 4.76 10.53 -11.06
C THR A 238 6.16 10.90 -11.55
N ALA A 239 6.97 11.54 -10.71
CA ALA A 239 8.34 11.91 -11.06
C ALA A 239 9.18 10.67 -11.45
N THR A 240 9.11 9.61 -10.64
CA THR A 240 9.83 8.36 -10.92
C THR A 240 9.34 7.68 -12.20
N ALA A 241 8.04 7.71 -12.48
CA ALA A 241 7.49 7.16 -13.72
C ALA A 241 7.99 7.92 -14.96
N CYS A 242 8.12 9.25 -14.88
CA CYS A 242 8.72 10.06 -15.93
C CYS A 242 10.19 9.69 -16.18
N GLU A 243 10.98 9.47 -15.13
CA GLU A 243 12.38 9.04 -15.27
C GLU A 243 12.47 7.62 -15.84
N LEU A 244 11.65 6.69 -15.37
CA LEU A 244 11.62 5.31 -15.87
C LEU A 244 11.26 5.24 -17.36
N ALA A 245 10.34 6.11 -17.82
CA ALA A 245 9.97 6.19 -19.23
C ALA A 245 11.13 6.61 -20.15
N LYS A 246 12.15 7.34 -19.64
CA LYS A 246 13.34 7.72 -20.42
C LYS A 246 14.30 6.55 -20.64
N LEU A 247 14.27 5.55 -19.75
CA LEU A 247 15.15 4.38 -19.76
C LEU A 247 14.59 3.25 -20.64
N LYS A 248 13.26 3.12 -20.74
CA LYS A 248 12.58 2.17 -21.61
C LYS A 248 12.65 2.62 -23.06
N LYS A 249 13.77 2.33 -23.73
CA LYS A 249 13.95 2.51 -25.18
C LYS A 249 13.88 1.18 -25.91
#